data_AF-A0A535PBT2-F1
#
_entry.id   AF-A0A535PBT2-F1
#
_cell.length_a   1.000
_cell.length_b   1.000
_cell.length_c   1.000
_cell.angle_alpha   90.00
_cell.angle_beta   90.00
_cell.angle_gamma   90.00
#
_symmetry.space_group_name_H-M   'P 1'
#
loop_
_entity.id
_entity.type
_entity.pdbx_description
1 polymer ?
#
loop_
_entity_poly.entity_id
_entity_poly.type
_entity_poly.pdbx_seq_one_letter_code
_entity_poly.pdbx_strand_id
1 'polypeptide(L)' 'MSIREDVPLATAREHAHVVMSVLVDALSRGEFEDIRAQLPTEYYYEFFEGK' A
#
# COMPACT_ATOMS: atom_id res chain seq x y z
N MET A 1 16.35 -7.06 1.42
CA MET A 1 16.44 -5.75 0.74
C MET A 1 15.35 -5.66 -0.31
N SER A 2 14.90 -4.45 -0.65
CA SER A 2 14.07 -4.18 -1.82
C SER A 2 14.86 -4.44 -3.09
N ILE A 3 14.25 -5.13 -4.06
CA ILE A 3 14.89 -5.44 -5.34
C ILE A 3 15.07 -4.22 -6.26
N ARG A 4 14.25 -3.17 -6.07
CA ARG A 4 14.27 -1.97 -6.94
C ARG A 4 15.03 -0.81 -6.33
N GLU A 5 14.85 -0.59 -5.04
CA GLU A 5 15.38 0.58 -4.34
C GLU A 5 16.67 0.28 -3.56
N ASP A 6 17.04 -0.99 -3.43
CA ASP A 6 18.19 -1.46 -2.63
C ASP A 6 18.20 -0.97 -1.18
N VAL A 7 17.01 -0.79 -0.60
CA VAL A 7 16.82 -0.40 0.81
C VAL A 7 16.40 -1.60 1.67
N PRO A 8 16.58 -1.52 3.01
CA PRO A 8 16.00 -2.50 3.93
C PRO A 8 14.50 -2.72 3.72
N LEU A 9 14.03 -3.94 3.95
CA LEU A 9 12.61 -4.27 3.75
C LEU A 9 11.68 -3.43 4.64
N ALA A 10 12.14 -3.06 5.84
CA ALA A 10 11.40 -2.16 6.73
C ALA A 10 11.19 -0.77 6.09
N THR A 11 12.24 -0.20 5.51
CA THR A 11 12.19 1.08 4.79
C THR A 11 11.29 1.00 3.56
N ALA A 12 11.39 -0.07 2.77
CA ALA A 12 10.53 -0.28 1.61
C ALA A 12 9.04 -0.40 2.00
N ARG A 13 8.75 -1.06 3.12
CA ARG A 13 7.40 -1.16 3.68
C ARG A 13 6.88 0.23 4.06
N GLU A 14 7.68 1.04 4.76
CA GLU A 14 7.33 2.42 5.11
C GLU A 14 7.04 3.29 3.88
N HIS A 15 7.88 3.20 2.84
CA HIS A 15 7.63 3.89 1.57
C HIS A 15 6.29 3.49 0.95
N ALA A 16 5.98 2.18 0.93
CA ALA A 16 4.71 1.69 0.40
C ALA A 16 3.51 2.23 1.19
N HIS A 17 3.60 2.31 2.53
CA HIS A 17 2.56 2.91 3.37
C HIS A 17 2.29 4.38 3.01
N VAL A 18 3.34 5.18 2.82
CA VAL A 18 3.22 6.59 2.45
C VAL A 18 2.58 6.75 1.06
N VAL A 19 2.98 5.93 0.09
CA VAL A 19 2.35 5.96 -1.25
C VAL A 19 0.86 5.60 -1.16
N MET A 20 0.52 4.54 -0.41
CA MET A 20 -0.87 4.13 -0.25
C MET A 20 -1.72 5.18 0.47
N SER A 21 -1.18 5.92 1.45
CA SER A 21 -1.95 6.99 2.08
C SER A 21 -2.25 8.14 1.11
N VAL A 22 -1.29 8.50 0.25
CA VAL A 22 -1.52 9.53 -0.79
C VAL A 22 -2.57 9.07 -1.80
N LEU A 23 -2.58 7.79 -2.18
CA LEU A 23 -3.60 7.25 -3.08
C LEU A 23 -5.01 7.26 -2.48
N VAL A 24 -5.15 7.01 -1.16
CA VAL A 24 -6.43 7.13 -0.45
C VAL A 24 -6.99 8.54 -0.57
N ASP A 25 -6.14 9.55 -0.41
CA ASP A 25 -6.56 10.95 -0.42
C ASP A 25 -6.84 11.47 -1.85
N ALA A 26 -6.16 10.91 -2.85
CA ALA A 26 -6.23 11.38 -4.23
C ALA A 26 -7.31 10.72 -5.08
N LEU A 27 -7.71 9.48 -4.77
CA LEU A 27 -8.64 8.69 -5.57
C LEU A 27 -10.07 8.78 -5.07
N SER A 28 -11.03 8.55 -5.97
CA SER A 28 -12.40 8.32 -5.55
C SER A 28 -12.51 7.01 -4.78
N ARG A 29 -13.56 6.89 -3.96
CA ARG A 29 -13.83 5.66 -3.20
C ARG A 29 -13.90 4.43 -4.09
N GLY A 30 -14.52 4.53 -5.27
CA GLY A 30 -14.67 3.39 -6.18
C GLY A 30 -13.34 2.91 -6.75
N GLU A 31 -12.50 3.83 -7.21
CA GLU A 31 -11.17 3.49 -7.74
C GLU A 31 -10.27 2.88 -6.66
N PHE A 32 -10.35 3.39 -5.43
CA PHE A 32 -9.59 2.84 -4.31
C PHE A 32 -10.05 1.42 -3.93
N GLU A 33 -11.36 1.17 -3.96
CA GLU A 33 -11.95 -0.16 -3.77
C GLU A 33 -11.50 -1.15 -4.86
N ASP A 34 -11.39 -0.70 -6.11
CA ASP A 34 -10.91 -1.52 -7.23
C ASP A 34 -9.42 -1.90 -7.08
N ILE A 35 -8.59 -0.99 -6.57
CA ILE A 35 -7.19 -1.30 -6.24
C ILE A 35 -7.13 -2.31 -5.09
N ARG A 36 -7.94 -2.10 -4.05
CA ARG A 36 -8.02 -3.00 -2.88
C ARG A 36 -8.39 -4.43 -3.28
N ALA A 37 -9.30 -4.59 -4.24
CA ALA A 37 -9.71 -5.89 -4.76
C ALA A 37 -8.63 -6.62 -5.57
N GLN A 38 -7.61 -5.92 -6.07
CA GLN A 38 -6.51 -6.51 -6.84
C GLN A 38 -5.34 -7.01 -5.97
N LEU A 39 -5.32 -6.63 -4.69
CA LEU A 39 -4.22 -6.97 -3.79
C LEU A 39 -4.43 -8.34 -3.13
N PRO A 40 -3.36 -9.15 -3.02
CA PRO A 40 -3.37 -10.33 -2.16
C PRO A 40 -3.78 -9.98 -0.72
N THR A 41 -4.46 -10.92 -0.06
CA THR A 41 -5.06 -10.73 1.26
C THR A 41 -4.05 -10.26 2.32
N GLU A 42 -2.80 -10.70 2.25
CA GLU A 42 -1.73 -10.25 3.15
C GLU A 42 -1.45 -8.75 3.05
N TYR A 43 -1.54 -8.16 1.86
CA TYR A 43 -1.35 -6.73 1.65
C TYR A 43 -2.61 -5.94 1.98
N TYR A 44 -3.77 -6.58 1.89
CA TYR A 44 -4.99 -5.99 2.41
C TYR A 44 -4.86 -5.70 3.90
N TYR A 45 -4.44 -6.69 4.68
CA TYR A 45 -4.27 -6.54 6.11
C TYR A 45 -3.16 -5.54 6.45
N GLU A 46 -2.03 -5.59 5.75
CA GLU A 46 -0.93 -4.64 5.95
C GLU A 46 -1.36 -3.18 5.77
N PHE A 47 -2.06 -2.84 4.70
CA PHE A 47 -2.35 -1.43 4.36
C PHE A 47 -3.70 -0.91 4.84
N PHE A 48 -4.66 -1.80 5.16
CA PHE A 48 -6.05 -1.39 5.36
C PHE A 48 -6.70 -1.91 6.65
N GLU A 49 -6.11 -2.87 7.36
CA GLU A 49 -6.65 -3.30 8.66
C GLU A 49 -6.21 -2.34 9.78
N GLY A 50 -7.19 -1.83 10.54
CA GLY A 50 -6.92 -0.92 11.67
C GLY A 50 -7.12 0.57 11.41
N LYS A 51 -7.75 0.96 10.30
CA LYS A 51 -8.38 2.28 10.13
C LYS A 51 -9.88 2.25 10.43
#